data_AF-A0A4Q7J361-F1
#
_entry.id   AF-A0A4Q7J361-F1
#
_cell.length_a   1.000
_cell.length_b   1.000
_cell.length_c   1.000
_cell.angle_alpha   90.00
_cell.angle_beta   90.00
_cell.angle_gamma   90.00
#
_symmetry.space_group_name_H-M   'P 1'
#
loop_
_entity.id
_entity.type
_entity.pdbx_description
1 polymer ?
#
loop_
_entity_poly.entity_id
_entity_poly.type
_entity_poly.pdbx_seq_one_letter_code
_entity_poly.pdbx_strand_id
1 'polypeptide(L)'
;MFEVLETAARSVHKETFFDELREAMARWLGWRDSVVVELPARGAPFPSRADLLSYVYSNRPSSFLQEYAEKWHADNPFKTPFVERALRANGVVTLAETCPEASPLGLPFVEQYLARHGITDVAEAMIGGVAGSGMLVCVYFDDRRHLDRRDRWLLRSVSRQLAPWVTLHHGQEPAVLTQLSGRERQVADLVAHGLTNREIAEDLHVSVETVKKHLTNSMAKLDVRNRTQLALLRRSSAPEADTAVSGQEHRHRPATQLSTGKC
;
A
#
# COMPACT_ATOMS: atom_id res chain seq x y z
N MET A 1 -3.84 -16.71 8.75
CA MET A 1 -2.76 -16.06 7.96
C MET A 1 -3.10 -16.06 6.48
N PHE A 2 -3.30 -17.22 5.84
CA PHE A 2 -3.67 -17.30 4.42
C PHE A 2 -4.85 -16.38 4.05
N GLU A 3 -5.96 -16.48 4.79
CA GLU A 3 -7.15 -15.63 4.61
C GLU A 3 -6.88 -14.12 4.68
N VAL A 4 -5.89 -13.68 5.47
CA VAL A 4 -5.51 -12.26 5.57
C VAL A 4 -4.81 -11.81 4.29
N LEU A 5 -3.93 -12.65 3.75
CA LEU A 5 -3.24 -12.37 2.49
C LEU A 5 -4.21 -12.43 1.30
N GLU A 6 -5.13 -13.39 1.33
CA GLU A 6 -6.16 -13.51 0.30
C GLU A 6 -7.13 -12.33 0.31
N THR A 7 -7.55 -11.87 1.48
CA THR A 7 -8.36 -10.64 1.61
C THR A 7 -7.62 -9.48 0.97
N ALA A 8 -6.36 -9.25 1.37
CA ALA A 8 -5.53 -8.20 0.81
C ALA A 8 -5.36 -8.31 -0.72
N ALA A 9 -5.22 -9.52 -1.26
CA ALA A 9 -5.07 -9.75 -2.70
C ALA A 9 -6.37 -9.51 -3.49
N ARG A 10 -7.53 -9.67 -2.87
CA ARG A 10 -8.85 -9.49 -3.50
C ARG A 10 -9.36 -8.04 -3.42
N SER A 11 -8.84 -7.24 -2.49
CA SER A 11 -9.21 -5.84 -2.34
C SER A 11 -8.72 -5.02 -3.53
N VAL A 12 -9.61 -4.73 -4.47
CA VAL A 12 -9.30 -3.95 -5.70
C VAL A 12 -9.27 -2.44 -5.44
N HIS A 13 -9.95 -1.98 -4.38
CA HIS A 13 -10.12 -0.56 -4.07
C HIS A 13 -9.36 -0.14 -2.82
N LYS A 14 -8.52 0.89 -2.95
CA LYS A 14 -7.75 1.49 -1.85
C LYS A 14 -8.62 1.94 -0.68
N GLU A 15 -9.83 2.44 -0.98
CA GLU A 15 -10.77 3.00 0.00
C GLU A 15 -11.28 1.97 1.00
N THR A 16 -11.43 0.70 0.59
CA THR A 16 -11.91 -0.38 1.48
C THR A 16 -10.80 -1.30 1.96
N PHE A 17 -9.65 -1.34 1.26
CA PHE A 17 -8.53 -2.22 1.57
C PHE A 17 -8.11 -2.17 3.05
N PHE A 18 -7.94 -0.98 3.63
CA PHE A 18 -7.42 -0.86 5.00
C PHE A 18 -8.41 -1.42 6.03
N ASP A 19 -9.71 -1.20 5.81
CA ASP A 19 -10.75 -1.76 6.68
C ASP A 19 -10.89 -3.27 6.49
N GLU A 20 -10.87 -3.77 5.25
CA GLU A 20 -10.90 -5.21 4.96
C GLU A 20 -9.70 -5.95 5.55
N LEU A 21 -8.49 -5.38 5.43
CA LEU A 21 -7.28 -5.91 6.03
C LEU A 21 -7.41 -5.96 7.57
N ARG A 22 -7.88 -4.87 8.17
CA ARG A 22 -8.11 -4.79 9.63
C ARG A 22 -9.11 -5.84 10.10
N GLU A 23 -10.23 -6.00 9.40
CA GLU A 23 -11.25 -7.00 9.71
C GLU A 23 -10.73 -8.43 9.56
N ALA A 24 -9.94 -8.70 8.51
CA ALA A 24 -9.32 -10.00 8.32
C ALA A 24 -8.31 -10.32 9.44
N MET A 25 -7.49 -9.35 9.86
CA MET A 25 -6.58 -9.51 11.00
C MET A 25 -7.34 -9.80 12.29
N ALA A 26 -8.40 -9.04 12.58
CA ALA A 26 -9.24 -9.26 13.75
C ALA A 26 -9.91 -10.63 13.76
N ARG A 27 -10.47 -11.05 12.62
CA ARG A 27 -11.20 -12.32 12.47
C ARG A 27 -10.28 -13.54 12.51
N TRP A 28 -9.17 -13.50 11.80
CA TRP A 28 -8.36 -14.69 11.54
C TRP A 28 -7.08 -14.79 12.37
N LEU A 29 -6.58 -13.67 12.90
CA LEU A 29 -5.40 -13.62 13.75
C LEU A 29 -5.73 -13.23 15.20
N GLY A 30 -6.97 -12.79 15.46
CA GLY A 30 -7.41 -12.40 16.79
C GLY A 30 -6.93 -11.01 17.21
N TRP A 31 -6.32 -10.24 16.31
CA TRP A 31 -5.86 -8.87 16.55
C TRP A 31 -7.03 -7.90 16.46
N ARG A 32 -7.89 -7.95 17.48
CA ARG A 32 -9.16 -7.23 17.52
C ARG A 32 -9.01 -5.75 17.77
N ASP A 33 -7.90 -5.29 18.33
CA ASP A 33 -7.63 -3.87 18.50
C ASP A 33 -6.43 -3.50 17.66
N SER A 34 -6.69 -2.86 16.52
CA SER A 34 -5.62 -2.50 15.60
C SER A 34 -5.91 -1.19 14.90
N VAL A 35 -4.85 -0.42 14.74
CA VAL A 35 -4.82 0.83 13.99
C VAL A 35 -3.93 0.62 12.78
N VAL A 36 -4.44 0.93 11.59
CA VAL A 36 -3.65 0.98 10.37
C VAL A 36 -3.46 2.44 9.98
N VAL A 37 -2.22 2.84 9.76
CA VAL A 37 -1.85 4.19 9.36
C VAL A 37 -1.27 4.13 7.96
N GLU A 38 -1.89 4.83 7.03
CA GLU A 38 -1.31 5.03 5.70
C GLU A 38 -0.14 6.02 5.80
N LEU A 39 1.06 5.59 5.36
CA LEU A 39 2.24 6.46 5.34
C LEU A 39 2.33 7.20 4.00
N PRO A 40 2.61 8.52 4.02
CA PRO A 40 2.77 9.29 2.80
C PRO A 40 4.05 8.88 2.04
N ALA A 41 4.18 9.35 0.80
CA ALA A 41 5.30 9.02 -0.08
C ALA A 41 6.67 9.37 0.55
N ARG A 42 7.75 8.73 0.06
CA ARG A 42 9.10 8.95 0.58
C ARG A 42 9.48 10.43 0.49
N GLY A 43 9.81 11.05 1.63
CA GLY A 43 10.19 12.46 1.71
C GLY A 43 9.02 13.42 1.91
N ALA A 44 7.77 12.95 1.86
CA ALA A 44 6.64 13.73 2.35
C ALA A 44 6.71 13.80 3.89
N PRO A 45 6.36 14.96 4.49
CA PRO A 45 6.27 15.05 5.93
C PRO A 45 5.23 14.06 6.44
N PHE A 46 5.51 13.44 7.60
CA PHE A 46 4.48 12.68 8.31
C PHE A 46 3.27 13.61 8.55
N PRO A 47 2.02 13.10 8.46
CA PRO A 47 0.84 13.94 8.61
C PRO A 47 0.92 14.81 9.86
N SER A 48 0.53 16.08 9.74
CA SER A 48 0.44 16.97 10.89
C SER A 48 -0.56 16.41 11.90
N ARG A 49 -0.50 16.85 13.16
CA ARG A 49 -1.50 16.50 14.18
C ARG A 49 -2.94 16.72 13.71
N ALA A 50 -3.19 17.76 12.89
CA ALA A 50 -4.52 18.08 12.37
C ALA A 50 -4.98 17.10 11.27
N ASP A 51 -4.03 16.50 10.54
CA ASP A 51 -4.32 15.65 9.38
C ASP A 51 -4.18 14.15 9.70
N LEU A 52 -3.56 13.80 10.83
CA LEU A 52 -3.27 12.41 11.24
C LEU A 52 -4.49 11.50 11.12
N LEU A 53 -5.66 11.97 11.58
CA LEU A 53 -6.89 11.17 11.60
C LEU A 53 -7.40 10.82 10.19
N SER A 54 -7.04 11.60 9.17
CA SER A 54 -7.41 11.34 7.78
C SER A 54 -6.63 10.16 7.16
N TYR A 55 -5.58 9.69 7.83
CA TYR A 55 -4.73 8.57 7.38
C TYR A 55 -4.86 7.33 8.27
N VAL A 56 -5.80 7.35 9.22
CA VAL A 56 -5.93 6.34 10.27
C VAL A 56 -7.23 5.54 10.09
N TYR A 57 -7.07 4.22 10.01
CA TYR A 57 -8.15 3.24 9.96
C TYR A 57 -8.12 2.44 11.26
N SER A 58 -9.21 2.48 12.02
CA SER A 58 -9.22 1.99 13.40
C SER A 58 -10.59 1.50 13.81
N ASN A 59 -10.62 0.47 14.64
CA ASN A 59 -11.82 0.02 15.35
C ASN A 59 -11.91 0.54 16.79
N ARG A 60 -10.95 1.37 17.22
CA ARG A 60 -11.03 2.08 18.49
C ARG A 60 -11.91 3.31 18.37
N PRO A 61 -12.59 3.73 19.45
CA PRO A 61 -13.41 4.93 19.45
C PRO A 61 -12.65 6.16 18.95
N SER A 62 -13.32 7.07 18.25
CA SER A 62 -12.70 8.32 17.78
C SER A 62 -12.07 9.14 18.91
N SER A 63 -12.65 9.09 20.11
CA SER A 63 -12.12 9.74 21.32
C SER A 63 -10.74 9.22 21.72
N PHE A 64 -10.44 7.93 21.50
CA PHE A 64 -9.12 7.36 21.74
C PHE A 64 -8.08 8.01 20.82
N LEU A 65 -8.39 8.08 19.52
CA LEU A 65 -7.48 8.66 18.52
C LEU A 65 -7.32 10.17 18.65
N GLN A 66 -8.39 10.88 19.03
CA GLN A 66 -8.34 12.32 19.30
C GLN A 66 -7.43 12.61 20.48
N GLU A 67 -7.60 11.94 21.62
CA GLU A 67 -6.71 12.14 22.76
C GLU A 67 -5.26 11.82 22.41
N TYR A 68 -5.02 10.73 21.67
CA TYR A 68 -3.68 10.39 21.19
C TYR A 68 -3.07 11.53 20.38
N ALA A 69 -3.77 11.99 19.35
CA ALA A 69 -3.30 13.07 18.49
C ALA A 69 -3.08 14.35 19.31
N GLU A 70 -3.92 14.59 20.31
CA GLU A 70 -3.90 15.83 21.07
C GLU A 70 -2.82 15.93 22.13
N LYS A 71 -2.56 14.82 22.82
CA LYS A 71 -1.74 14.83 24.03
C LYS A 71 -0.51 13.94 23.92
N TRP A 72 -0.57 12.85 23.16
CA TRP A 72 0.37 11.75 23.29
C TRP A 72 1.25 11.51 22.07
N HIS A 73 0.93 12.10 20.91
CA HIS A 73 1.68 11.91 19.68
C HIS A 73 3.17 12.27 19.83
N ALA A 74 3.48 13.39 20.49
CA ALA A 74 4.85 13.87 20.67
C ALA A 74 5.68 13.01 21.65
N ASP A 75 5.02 12.48 22.68
CA ASP A 75 5.64 11.66 23.73
C ASP A 75 5.53 10.15 23.48
N ASN A 76 5.12 9.75 22.28
CA ASN A 76 4.94 8.36 21.92
C ASN A 76 6.31 7.67 21.76
N PRO A 77 6.65 6.63 22.56
CA PRO A 77 7.94 5.96 22.50
C PRO A 77 8.21 5.26 21.15
N PHE A 78 7.16 4.97 20.37
CA PHE A 78 7.29 4.41 19.02
C PHE A 78 7.73 5.44 17.96
N LYS A 79 7.69 6.74 18.26
CA LYS A 79 8.00 7.80 17.29
C LYS A 79 9.42 8.36 17.47
N THR A 80 10.30 7.60 18.13
CA THR A 80 11.71 7.96 18.28
C THR A 80 12.53 7.54 17.06
N PRO A 81 13.67 8.21 16.74
CA PRO A 81 14.56 7.80 15.66
C PRO A 81 15.14 6.40 15.85
N PHE A 82 15.26 5.94 17.10
CA PHE A 82 15.68 4.58 17.41
C PHE A 82 14.66 3.55 16.91
N VAL A 83 13.37 3.73 17.27
CA VAL A 83 12.30 2.83 16.84
C VAL A 83 12.10 2.90 15.33
N GLU A 84 12.23 4.07 14.70
CA GLU A 84 12.15 4.18 13.25
C GLU A 84 13.22 3.30 12.56
N ARG A 85 14.47 3.34 13.02
CA ARG A 85 15.53 2.47 12.51
C ARG A 85 15.24 1.00 12.76
N ALA A 86 14.75 0.66 13.95
CA ALA A 86 14.41 -0.72 14.30
C ALA A 86 13.26 -1.26 13.43
N LEU A 87 12.22 -0.47 13.15
CA LEU A 87 11.14 -0.82 12.24
C LEU A 87 11.65 -1.05 10.81
N ARG A 88 12.55 -0.19 10.32
CA ARG A 88 13.15 -0.35 8.98
C ARG A 88 14.02 -1.61 8.88
N ALA A 89 14.76 -1.95 9.93
CA ALA A 89 15.65 -3.11 9.95
C ALA A 89 14.91 -4.43 10.17
N ASN A 90 13.95 -4.44 11.10
CA ASN A 90 13.34 -5.68 11.63
C ASN A 90 11.87 -5.86 11.21
N GLY A 91 11.25 -4.85 10.60
CA GLY A 91 9.85 -4.82 10.18
C GLY A 91 8.83 -4.69 11.32
N VAL A 92 9.17 -5.11 12.54
CA VAL A 92 8.29 -5.11 13.71
C VAL A 92 9.05 -4.71 14.96
N VAL A 93 8.45 -3.85 15.77
CA VAL A 93 8.92 -3.41 17.09
C VAL A 93 7.78 -3.53 18.10
N THR A 94 8.10 -3.95 19.31
CA THR A 94 7.15 -4.11 20.43
C THR A 94 7.40 -3.05 21.49
N LEU A 95 6.44 -2.81 22.40
CA LEU A 95 6.57 -1.79 23.43
C LEU A 95 7.81 -2.02 24.32
N ALA A 96 8.10 -3.27 24.66
CA ALA A 96 9.31 -3.63 25.40
C ALA A 96 10.61 -3.28 24.63
N GLU A 97 10.57 -3.27 23.30
CA GLU A 97 11.73 -2.96 22.46
C GLU A 97 11.90 -1.47 22.20
N THR A 98 10.95 -0.59 22.58
CA THR A 98 11.12 0.87 22.42
C THR A 98 12.13 1.44 23.39
N CYS A 99 12.39 0.74 24.50
CA CYS A 99 13.33 1.11 25.54
C CYS A 99 14.27 -0.08 25.81
N PRO A 100 15.31 -0.32 25.00
CA PRO A 100 16.15 -1.51 25.16
C PRO A 100 16.97 -1.52 26.46
N GLU A 101 17.26 -0.34 27.01
CA GLU A 101 18.09 -0.16 28.22
C GLU A 101 17.27 0.06 29.49
N ALA A 102 15.94 0.12 29.40
CA ALA A 102 15.04 0.43 30.51
C ALA A 102 13.70 -0.30 30.37
N SER A 103 12.87 -0.28 31.41
CA SER A 103 11.48 -0.73 31.25
C SER A 103 10.66 0.38 30.58
N PRO A 104 9.73 0.06 29.66
CA PRO A 104 8.72 1.04 29.22
C PRO A 104 7.71 1.36 30.34
N LEU A 105 7.64 0.54 31.39
CA LEU A 105 6.89 0.85 32.61
C LEU A 105 7.52 2.07 33.30
N GLY A 106 6.70 3.04 33.71
CA GLY A 106 7.16 4.35 34.19
C GLY A 106 7.02 5.48 33.17
N LEU A 107 6.83 5.16 31.88
CA LEU A 107 6.57 6.20 30.88
C LEU A 107 5.15 6.75 31.05
N PRO A 108 4.96 8.09 31.06
CA PRO A 108 3.62 8.69 31.14
C PRO A 108 2.66 8.18 30.06
N PHE A 109 3.18 7.96 28.84
CA PHE A 109 2.42 7.35 27.75
C PHE A 109 1.87 5.95 28.12
N VAL A 110 2.67 5.13 28.79
CA VAL A 110 2.25 3.78 29.18
C VAL A 110 1.27 3.84 30.34
N GLU A 111 1.59 4.61 31.38
CA GLU A 111 0.81 4.61 32.63
C GLU A 111 -0.51 5.39 32.53
N GLN A 112 -0.52 6.51 31.81
CA GLN A 112 -1.66 7.44 31.81
C GLN A 112 -2.53 7.31 30.55
N TYR A 113 -1.99 6.77 29.46
CA TYR A 113 -2.72 6.54 28.23
C TYR A 113 -3.01 5.06 28.00
N LEU A 114 -1.99 4.24 27.76
CA LEU A 114 -2.20 2.82 27.43
C LEU A 114 -2.94 2.07 28.54
N ALA A 115 -2.45 2.15 29.79
CA ALA A 115 -3.04 1.43 30.93
C ALA A 115 -4.48 1.87 31.22
N ARG A 116 -4.79 3.17 31.09
CA ARG A 116 -6.17 3.69 31.26
C ARG A 116 -7.15 3.16 30.21
N HIS A 117 -6.64 2.78 29.04
CA HIS A 117 -7.41 2.12 27.99
C HIS A 117 -7.32 0.59 28.04
N GLY A 118 -6.81 0.01 29.14
CA GLY A 118 -6.69 -1.45 29.33
C GLY A 118 -5.65 -2.10 28.44
N ILE A 119 -4.71 -1.33 27.89
CA ILE A 119 -3.68 -1.83 26.98
C ILE A 119 -2.44 -2.18 27.79
N THR A 120 -2.00 -3.43 27.69
CA THR A 120 -0.83 -3.96 28.39
C THR A 120 0.41 -3.99 27.51
N ASP A 121 0.24 -4.15 26.19
CA ASP A 121 1.35 -4.18 25.24
C ASP A 121 0.91 -3.67 23.86
N VAL A 122 1.89 -3.28 23.04
CA VAL A 122 1.69 -2.78 21.68
C VAL A 122 2.77 -3.35 20.78
N ALA A 123 2.38 -3.80 19.58
CA ALA A 123 3.32 -4.12 18.52
C ALA A 123 3.04 -3.25 17.29
N GLU A 124 4.07 -2.58 16.79
CA GLU A 124 4.01 -1.79 15.57
C GLU A 124 4.80 -2.51 14.47
N ALA A 125 4.17 -2.62 13.30
CA ALA A 125 4.73 -3.31 12.15
C ALA A 125 4.69 -2.39 10.92
N MET A 126 5.82 -2.27 10.23
CA MET A 126 5.90 -1.56 8.96
C MET A 126 5.69 -2.52 7.80
N ILE A 127 4.77 -2.18 6.91
CA ILE A 127 4.48 -2.95 5.69
C ILE A 127 4.81 -2.07 4.48
N GLY A 128 5.78 -2.49 3.67
CA GLY A 128 6.32 -1.69 2.56
C GLY A 128 7.33 -0.62 3.01
N GLY A 129 7.41 0.51 2.31
CA GLY A 129 8.17 1.69 2.75
C GLY A 129 9.67 1.75 2.42
N VAL A 130 10.24 0.74 1.76
CA VAL A 130 11.68 0.72 1.38
C VAL A 130 11.98 1.65 0.19
N ALA A 131 11.01 1.83 -0.72
CA ALA A 131 11.13 2.66 -1.93
C ALA A 131 10.18 3.88 -1.95
N GLY A 132 9.29 4.00 -0.96
CA GLY A 132 8.26 5.03 -0.88
C GLY A 132 6.85 4.43 -0.81
N SER A 133 5.97 5.13 -0.09
CA SER A 133 4.64 4.70 0.36
C SER A 133 4.66 3.39 1.17
N GLY A 134 3.83 3.30 2.20
CA GLY A 134 3.76 2.14 3.06
C GLY A 134 2.63 2.28 4.05
N MET A 135 2.53 1.36 4.98
CA MET A 135 1.62 1.51 6.11
C MET A 135 2.30 1.06 7.40
N LEU A 136 1.83 1.62 8.50
CA LEU A 136 2.08 1.10 9.83
C LEU A 136 0.83 0.36 10.30
N VAL A 137 1.04 -0.83 10.85
CA VAL A 137 0.00 -1.58 11.54
C VAL A 137 0.39 -1.62 13.01
N CYS A 138 -0.44 -1.00 13.86
CA CYS A 138 -0.32 -1.04 15.30
C CYS A 138 -1.35 -2.03 15.84
N VAL A 139 -0.90 -3.06 16.56
CA VAL A 139 -1.77 -4.01 17.26
C VAL A 139 -1.62 -3.79 18.75
N TYR A 140 -2.75 -3.68 19.44
CA TYR A 140 -2.83 -3.48 20.87
C TYR A 140 -3.24 -4.79 21.56
N PHE A 141 -2.62 -5.05 22.71
CA PHE A 141 -2.82 -6.25 23.51
C PHE A 141 -3.32 -5.85 24.89
N ASP A 142 -4.14 -6.71 25.49
CA ASP A 142 -4.79 -6.50 26.79
C ASP A 142 -4.63 -7.74 27.69
N ASP A 143 -5.28 -7.72 28.86
CA ASP A 143 -5.27 -8.84 29.80
C ASP A 143 -5.92 -10.13 29.26
N ARG A 144 -6.72 -10.04 28.19
CA ARG A 144 -7.41 -11.19 27.58
C ARG A 144 -6.58 -11.81 26.46
N ARG A 145 -5.74 -11.02 25.80
CA ARG A 145 -4.84 -11.44 24.72
C ARG A 145 -3.48 -10.75 24.89
N HIS A 146 -2.55 -11.47 25.50
CA HIS A 146 -1.17 -11.03 25.61
C HIS A 146 -0.39 -11.25 24.31
N LEU A 147 0.57 -10.36 24.05
CA LEU A 147 1.54 -10.50 22.98
C LEU A 147 2.46 -11.70 23.24
N ASP A 148 2.50 -12.64 22.30
CA ASP A 148 3.37 -13.81 22.39
C ASP A 148 4.39 -13.91 21.21
N ARG A 149 5.25 -14.93 21.25
CA ARG A 149 6.23 -15.17 20.17
C ARG A 149 5.57 -15.46 18.82
N ARG A 150 4.39 -16.09 18.83
CA ARG A 150 3.64 -16.42 17.61
C ARG A 150 3.07 -15.14 16.99
N ASP A 151 2.54 -14.22 17.78
CA ASP A 151 2.07 -12.92 17.29
C ASP A 151 3.19 -12.14 16.60
N ARG A 152 4.36 -12.06 17.25
CA ARG A 152 5.53 -11.38 16.66
C ARG A 152 5.95 -12.00 15.34
N TRP A 153 5.95 -13.33 15.26
CA TRP A 153 6.26 -14.05 14.02
C TRP A 153 5.19 -13.83 12.95
N LEU A 154 3.90 -13.85 13.31
CA LEU A 154 2.78 -13.60 12.41
C LEU A 154 2.82 -12.18 11.86
N LEU A 155 3.03 -11.17 12.70
CA LEU A 155 3.17 -9.77 12.29
C LEU A 155 4.28 -9.65 11.26
N ARG A 156 5.49 -10.15 11.56
CA ARG A 156 6.62 -10.14 10.62
C ARG A 156 6.29 -10.84 9.31
N SER A 157 5.62 -11.98 9.39
CA SER A 157 5.28 -12.79 8.21
C SER A 157 4.22 -12.12 7.33
N VAL A 158 3.19 -11.52 7.92
CA VAL A 158 2.16 -10.76 7.21
C VAL A 158 2.77 -9.50 6.60
N SER A 159 3.53 -8.72 7.37
CA SER A 159 4.21 -7.52 6.89
C SER A 159 5.11 -7.80 5.69
N ARG A 160 5.93 -8.86 5.77
CA ARG A 160 6.83 -9.21 4.66
C ARG A 160 6.09 -9.68 3.41
N GLN A 161 4.99 -10.41 3.57
CA GLN A 161 4.21 -10.93 2.43
C GLN A 161 3.32 -9.87 1.79
N LEU A 162 2.81 -8.92 2.58
CA LEU A 162 2.03 -7.79 2.06
C LEU A 162 2.91 -6.67 1.51
N ALA A 163 4.18 -6.57 1.91
CA ALA A 163 5.05 -5.48 1.48
C ALA A 163 5.14 -5.31 -0.05
N PRO A 164 5.30 -6.36 -0.89
CA PRO A 164 5.28 -6.21 -2.34
C PRO A 164 3.95 -5.66 -2.84
N TRP A 165 2.83 -6.20 -2.34
CA TRP A 165 1.49 -5.79 -2.75
C TRP A 165 1.22 -4.32 -2.39
N VAL A 166 1.54 -3.92 -1.16
CA VAL A 166 1.42 -2.53 -0.71
C VAL A 166 2.31 -1.60 -1.52
N THR A 167 3.52 -2.03 -1.87
CA THR A 167 4.43 -1.22 -2.70
C THR A 167 3.88 -1.05 -4.13
N LEU A 168 3.21 -2.07 -4.68
CA LEU A 168 2.65 -2.04 -6.03
C LEU A 168 1.31 -1.31 -6.12
N HIS A 169 0.42 -1.51 -5.15
CA HIS A 169 -0.97 -1.03 -5.19
C HIS A 169 -1.21 0.23 -4.36
N HIS A 170 -0.42 0.44 -3.30
CA HIS A 170 -0.44 1.66 -2.47
C HIS A 170 0.82 2.51 -2.64
N GLY A 171 1.79 2.06 -3.45
CA GLY A 171 2.77 2.94 -4.06
C GLY A 171 2.02 4.00 -4.86
N GLN A 172 1.95 5.23 -4.35
CA GLN A 172 1.41 6.32 -5.16
C GLN A 172 2.22 6.45 -6.44
N GLU A 173 1.52 6.77 -7.52
CA GLU A 173 2.09 7.39 -8.72
C GLU A 173 3.22 8.35 -8.27
N PRO A 174 4.45 8.23 -8.80
CA PRO A 174 5.53 9.15 -8.41
C PRO A 174 5.00 10.58 -8.43
N ALA A 175 5.28 11.39 -7.41
CA ALA A 175 4.71 12.74 -7.23
C ALA A 175 4.85 13.68 -8.45
N VAL A 176 5.67 13.29 -9.43
CA VAL A 176 5.79 13.91 -10.74
C VAL A 176 4.50 13.71 -11.59
N LEU A 177 3.84 12.56 -11.50
CA LEU A 177 2.61 12.21 -12.24
C LEU A 177 1.35 12.93 -11.77
N THR A 178 1.31 13.40 -10.52
CA THR A 178 0.22 14.28 -10.03
C THR A 178 0.25 15.66 -10.68
N GLN A 179 1.33 16.02 -11.39
CA GLN A 179 1.43 17.27 -12.15
C GLN A 179 0.68 17.24 -13.50
N LEU A 180 0.26 16.05 -13.95
CA LEU A 180 -0.53 15.91 -15.17
C LEU A 180 -1.98 16.35 -14.95
N SER A 181 -2.50 17.12 -15.90
CA SER A 181 -3.93 17.36 -16.03
C SER A 181 -4.67 16.06 -16.43
N GLY A 182 -5.99 16.03 -16.27
CA GLY A 182 -6.78 14.84 -16.61
C GLY A 182 -6.58 14.34 -18.05
N ARG A 183 -6.45 15.26 -19.03
CA ARG A 183 -6.21 14.89 -20.44
C ARG A 183 -4.78 14.43 -20.71
N GLU A 184 -3.80 15.05 -20.07
CA GLU A 184 -2.40 14.61 -20.14
C GLU A 184 -2.23 13.20 -19.55
N ARG A 185 -2.92 12.92 -18.44
CA ARG A 185 -2.95 11.59 -17.81
C ARG A 185 -3.52 10.54 -18.76
N GLN A 186 -4.72 10.78 -19.30
CA GLN A 186 -5.37 9.86 -20.25
C GLN A 186 -4.49 9.56 -21.47
N VAL A 187 -3.86 10.59 -22.05
CA VAL A 187 -2.95 10.39 -23.18
C VAL A 187 -1.72 9.57 -22.78
N ALA A 188 -1.13 9.85 -21.61
CA ALA A 188 0.03 9.12 -21.10
C ALA A 188 -0.30 7.65 -20.77
N ASP A 189 -1.51 7.37 -20.30
CA ASP A 189 -1.99 6.01 -20.05
C ASP A 189 -2.15 5.22 -21.36
N LEU A 190 -2.81 5.79 -22.39
CA LEU A 190 -2.96 5.11 -23.69
C LEU A 190 -1.61 4.89 -24.39
N VAL A 191 -0.64 5.80 -24.19
CA VAL A 191 0.75 5.62 -24.63
C VAL A 191 1.41 4.43 -23.94
N ALA A 192 1.16 4.23 -22.64
CA ALA A 192 1.68 3.10 -21.88
C ALA A 192 1.11 1.75 -22.38
N HIS A 193 -0.11 1.76 -22.92
CA HIS A 193 -0.74 0.62 -23.61
C HIS A 193 -0.24 0.41 -25.04
N GLY A 194 0.69 1.23 -25.53
CA GLY A 194 1.32 1.06 -26.84
C GLY A 194 0.56 1.67 -28.01
N LEU A 195 -0.54 2.40 -27.77
CA LEU A 195 -1.31 3.04 -28.84
C LEU A 195 -0.49 4.13 -29.53
N THR A 196 -0.72 4.32 -30.83
CA THR A 196 -0.21 5.40 -31.66
C THR A 196 -1.01 6.70 -31.44
N ASN A 197 -0.48 7.85 -31.88
CA ASN A 197 -1.22 9.12 -31.75
C ASN A 197 -2.55 9.13 -32.52
N ARG A 198 -2.65 8.34 -33.59
CA ARG A 198 -3.87 8.23 -34.39
C ARG A 198 -4.94 7.45 -33.65
N GLU A 199 -4.58 6.31 -33.07
CA GLU A 199 -5.48 5.49 -32.24
C GLU A 199 -5.93 6.27 -30.99
N ILE A 200 -5.02 7.00 -30.33
CA ILE A 200 -5.37 7.86 -29.18
C ILE A 200 -6.33 8.98 -29.58
N ALA A 201 -6.12 9.57 -30.76
CA ALA A 201 -6.99 10.64 -31.27
C ALA A 201 -8.41 10.11 -31.56
N GLU A 202 -8.49 8.91 -32.13
CA GLU A 202 -9.73 8.17 -32.36
C GLU A 202 -10.44 7.85 -31.03
N ASP A 203 -9.75 7.25 -30.05
CA ASP A 203 -10.30 6.89 -28.74
C ASP A 203 -10.80 8.10 -27.94
N LEU A 204 -10.00 9.17 -27.89
CA LEU A 204 -10.33 10.37 -27.12
C LEU A 204 -11.21 11.37 -27.88
N HIS A 205 -11.57 11.09 -29.14
CA HIS A 205 -12.36 11.95 -30.01
C HIS A 205 -11.75 13.36 -30.16
N VAL A 206 -10.44 13.43 -30.39
CA VAL A 206 -9.68 14.68 -30.57
C VAL A 206 -8.80 14.61 -31.82
N SER A 207 -8.18 15.72 -32.20
CA SER A 207 -7.21 15.71 -33.32
C SER A 207 -5.88 15.08 -32.92
N VAL A 208 -5.16 14.48 -33.87
CA VAL A 208 -3.78 13.98 -33.68
C VAL A 208 -2.85 15.09 -33.16
N GLU A 209 -3.07 16.34 -33.58
CA GLU A 209 -2.28 17.49 -33.13
C GLU A 209 -2.54 17.81 -31.65
N THR A 210 -3.79 17.66 -31.20
CA THR A 210 -4.16 17.78 -29.78
C THR A 210 -3.44 16.71 -28.93
N VAL A 211 -3.36 15.47 -29.43
CA VAL A 211 -2.60 14.39 -28.76
C VAL A 211 -1.12 14.73 -28.64
N LYS A 212 -0.49 15.22 -29.72
CA LYS A 212 0.92 15.67 -29.68
C LYS A 212 1.13 16.77 -28.65
N LYS A 213 0.22 17.75 -28.57
CA LYS A 213 0.30 18.83 -27.59
C LYS A 213 0.24 18.31 -26.16
N HIS A 214 -0.70 17.41 -25.85
CA HIS A 214 -0.77 16.77 -24.54
C HIS A 214 0.48 15.93 -24.22
N LEU A 215 1.04 15.22 -25.21
CA LEU A 215 2.29 14.48 -25.07
C LEU A 215 3.47 15.39 -24.74
N THR A 216 3.67 16.47 -25.49
CA THR A 216 4.76 17.43 -25.26
C THR A 216 4.66 18.03 -23.86
N ASN A 217 3.47 18.46 -23.45
CA ASN A 217 3.25 19.01 -22.12
C ASN A 217 3.49 17.96 -21.02
N SER A 218 3.03 16.73 -21.23
CA SER A 218 3.26 15.63 -20.29
C SER A 218 4.75 15.33 -20.15
N MET A 219 5.48 15.23 -21.26
CA MET A 219 6.92 14.97 -21.23
C MET A 219 7.70 16.09 -20.55
N ALA A 220 7.33 17.35 -20.80
CA ALA A 220 7.93 18.52 -20.15
C ALA A 220 7.66 18.57 -18.64
N LYS A 221 6.42 18.29 -18.21
CA LYS A 221 6.05 18.24 -16.79
C LYS A 221 6.73 17.09 -16.05
N LEU A 222 6.95 15.98 -16.75
CA LEU A 222 7.55 14.77 -16.16
C LEU A 222 9.07 14.69 -16.31
N ASP A 223 9.69 15.69 -16.92
CA ASP A 223 11.13 15.72 -17.25
C ASP A 223 11.62 14.46 -17.99
N VAL A 224 10.80 13.94 -18.91
CA VAL A 224 11.14 12.80 -19.76
C VAL A 224 11.39 13.24 -21.20
N ARG A 225 12.33 12.57 -21.86
CA ARG A 225 12.85 13.02 -23.17
C ARG A 225 12.10 12.42 -24.35
N ASN A 226 11.38 11.32 -24.16
CA ASN A 226 10.67 10.64 -25.23
C ASN A 226 9.47 9.82 -24.76
N ARG A 227 8.63 9.44 -25.73
CA ARG A 227 7.42 8.61 -25.53
C ARG A 227 7.72 7.30 -24.81
N THR A 228 8.85 6.65 -25.09
CA THR A 228 9.22 5.39 -24.46
C THR A 228 9.48 5.57 -22.97
N GLN A 229 10.19 6.63 -22.59
CA GLN A 229 10.39 6.98 -21.17
C GLN A 229 9.07 7.32 -20.50
N LEU A 230 8.18 8.06 -21.17
CA LEU A 230 6.82 8.32 -20.68
C LEU A 230 6.03 7.02 -20.44
N ALA A 231 6.07 6.10 -21.40
CA ALA A 231 5.40 4.80 -21.32
C ALA A 231 5.97 3.92 -20.19
N LEU A 232 7.30 3.89 -20.03
CA LEU A 232 7.97 3.15 -18.95
C LEU A 232 7.58 3.69 -17.58
N LEU A 233 7.62 5.01 -17.41
CA LEU A 233 7.27 5.69 -16.16
C LEU A 233 5.79 5.48 -15.79
N ARG A 234 4.90 5.48 -16.78
CA ARG A 234 3.47 5.19 -16.60
C ARG A 234 3.19 3.71 -16.31
N ARG A 235 3.81 2.76 -17.01
CA ARG A 235 3.64 1.33 -16.68
C ARG A 235 4.21 0.95 -15.31
N SER A 236 5.29 1.58 -14.87
CA SER A 236 5.83 1.35 -13.53
C SER A 236 4.94 1.88 -12.40
N SER A 237 3.86 2.59 -12.72
CA SER A 237 2.93 3.20 -11.76
C SER A 237 1.45 2.82 -11.97
N ALA A 238 1.11 2.14 -13.08
CA ALA A 238 -0.21 1.58 -13.29
C ALA A 238 -0.25 0.12 -12.79
N PRO A 239 -1.21 -0.26 -11.92
CA PRO A 239 -1.48 -1.67 -11.68
C PRO A 239 -2.01 -2.29 -12.98
N GLU A 240 -1.41 -3.39 -13.43
CA GLU A 240 -1.80 -4.10 -14.65
C GLU A 240 -3.29 -4.47 -14.62
N ALA A 241 -4.09 -3.80 -15.46
CA ALA A 241 -5.46 -4.21 -15.77
C ALA A 241 -5.45 -5.00 -17.07
N ASP A 242 -5.94 -6.24 -16.99
CA ASP A 242 -6.40 -7.15 -18.05
C ASP A 242 -5.54 -7.33 -19.32
N THR A 243 -4.84 -8.46 -19.35
CA THR A 243 -4.68 -9.25 -20.60
C THR A 243 -5.52 -10.52 -20.52
N ALA A 244 -6.84 -10.37 -20.49
CA ALA A 244 -7.76 -11.41 -20.93
C ALA A 244 -7.85 -11.38 -22.46
N VAL A 245 -6.94 -12.11 -23.13
CA VAL A 245 -7.10 -12.42 -24.56
C VAL A 245 -8.18 -13.50 -24.68
N SER A 246 -9.38 -13.08 -25.04
CA SER A 246 -10.42 -13.95 -25.61
C SER A 246 -10.37 -13.88 -27.13
N GLY A 247 -10.14 -15.05 -27.75
CA GLY A 247 -10.34 -15.32 -29.18
C GLY A 247 -9.42 -16.45 -29.63
N GLN A 248 -9.85 -17.60 -30.14
CA GLN A 248 -11.15 -18.09 -30.58
C GLN A 248 -11.11 -19.64 -30.52
N GLU A 249 -12.09 -20.28 -29.88
CA GLU A 249 -12.48 -21.65 -30.22
C GLU A 249 -13.66 -21.58 -31.19
N HIS A 250 -13.44 -21.91 -32.47
CA HIS A 250 -14.47 -22.46 -33.35
C HIS A 250 -13.85 -23.08 -34.62
N ARG A 251 -13.75 -24.42 -34.64
CA ARG A 251 -14.30 -25.37 -35.64
C ARG A 251 -13.43 -26.60 -35.93
N HIS A 252 -14.03 -27.76 -35.64
CA HIS A 252 -14.07 -28.99 -36.45
C HIS A 252 -12.80 -29.50 -37.19
N ARG A 253 -12.18 -30.52 -36.56
CA ARG A 253 -11.77 -31.88 -37.03
C ARG A 253 -12.06 -32.29 -38.52
N PRO A 254 -11.45 -33.39 -39.01
CA PRO A 254 -10.14 -33.55 -39.65
C PRO A 254 -10.24 -34.02 -41.12
N ALA A 255 -9.18 -33.90 -41.96
CA ALA A 255 -9.01 -34.75 -43.14
C ALA A 255 -7.58 -34.74 -43.67
N THR A 256 -6.82 -35.82 -43.46
CA THR A 256 -5.83 -36.25 -44.44
C THR A 256 -5.61 -37.76 -44.33
N GLN A 257 -6.16 -38.50 -45.29
CA GLN A 257 -5.64 -39.81 -45.69
C GLN A 257 -4.90 -39.66 -47.01
N LEU A 258 -4.04 -40.66 -47.25
CA LEU A 258 -3.17 -40.94 -48.39
C LEU A 258 -1.79 -40.29 -48.28
N SER A 259 -0.67 -40.97 -48.54
CA SER A 259 -0.31 -42.38 -48.74
C SER A 259 1.08 -42.31 -49.39
N THR A 260 2.12 -42.82 -48.73
CA THR A 260 3.37 -43.39 -49.30
C THR A 260 4.21 -43.80 -48.08
N GLY A 261 4.86 -44.95 -47.94
CA GLY A 261 5.05 -46.13 -48.75
C GLY A 261 6.22 -46.92 -48.12
N LYS A 262 6.04 -48.24 -47.93
CA LYS A 262 7.05 -49.32 -47.87
C LYS A 262 8.28 -49.17 -46.94
N CYS A 263 8.34 -50.00 -45.89
CA CYS A 263 9.03 -51.30 -45.85
C CYS A 263 8.62 -52.04 -44.58
#